data_AF-A0A1H5HYG4-F1
#
_entry.id   AF-A0A1H5HYG4-F1
#
_cell.length_a   1.000
_cell.length_b   1.000
_cell.length_c   1.000
_cell.angle_alpha   90.00
_cell.angle_beta   90.00
_cell.angle_gamma   90.00
#
_symmetry.space_group_name_H-M   'P 1'
#
loop_
_entity.id
_entity.type
_entity.pdbx_description
1 polymer ?
#
loop_
_entity_poly.entity_id
_entity_poly.type
_entity_poly.pdbx_seq_one_letter_code
_entity_poly.pdbx_strand_id
1 'polypeptide(L)'
;MALSGFGVTEFQLTLLRRMQDYQPELVEAAWERLGVTRSDARKANAFWQTVERSRTAPRGLDRYRIVLGAPVGESDVSIGEVKCRLFHWYLPLWPDLRWELLTSATGSVVNGWLAREHGGAVPELPADGDLEPWSCVIGDVERTYAGVKHLEGDAPSRWHVVFTTPTGSGRLARFVYGLVQTTEVRDSRASPARARSTRTAP
;
A
#
# COMPACT_ATOMS: atom_id res chain seq x y z
N MET A 1 6.18 -10.29 -24.54
CA MET A 1 4.79 -10.03 -24.13
C MET A 1 4.64 -8.53 -24.00
N ALA A 2 3.92 -7.89 -24.91
CA ALA A 2 3.72 -6.44 -24.85
C ALA A 2 2.69 -6.12 -23.76
N LEU A 3 2.94 -5.06 -22.98
CA LEU A 3 1.99 -4.50 -22.02
C LEU A 3 0.94 -3.60 -22.71
N SER A 4 0.77 -3.76 -24.03
CA SER A 4 -0.12 -2.95 -24.86
C SER A 4 -1.57 -3.06 -24.38
N GLY A 5 -2.20 -1.92 -24.07
CA GLY A 5 -3.56 -1.85 -23.54
C GLY A 5 -3.68 -2.08 -22.03
N PHE A 6 -2.56 -2.25 -21.32
CA PHE A 6 -2.52 -2.28 -19.86
C PHE A 6 -1.88 -0.98 -19.35
N GLY A 7 -2.67 -0.11 -18.74
CA GLY A 7 -2.24 1.20 -18.26
C GLY A 7 -2.56 1.45 -16.79
N VAL A 8 -2.74 2.73 -16.47
CA VAL A 8 -3.02 3.19 -15.09
C VAL A 8 -4.29 2.55 -14.53
N THR A 9 -5.37 2.50 -15.31
CA THR A 9 -6.64 1.91 -14.86
C THR A 9 -6.47 0.44 -14.50
N GLU A 10 -5.89 -0.36 -15.38
CA GLU A 10 -5.69 -1.79 -15.15
C GLU A 10 -4.76 -2.05 -13.96
N PHE A 11 -3.73 -1.21 -13.77
CA PHE A 11 -2.88 -1.27 -12.59
C PHE A 11 -3.68 -1.04 -11.30
N GLN A 12 -4.55 -0.04 -11.24
CA GLN A 12 -5.42 0.20 -10.09
C GLN A 12 -6.32 -1.01 -9.79
N LEU A 13 -6.80 -1.73 -10.81
CA LEU A 13 -7.57 -2.97 -10.62
C LEU A 13 -6.75 -4.09 -9.97
N THR A 14 -5.43 -4.11 -10.16
CA THR A 14 -4.56 -5.06 -9.45
C THR A 14 -4.46 -4.75 -7.97
N LEU A 15 -4.42 -3.47 -7.61
CA LEU A 15 -4.38 -3.03 -6.22
C LEU A 15 -5.72 -3.37 -5.53
N LEU A 16 -6.83 -3.02 -6.17
CA LEU A 16 -8.18 -3.28 -5.68
C LEU A 16 -8.45 -4.75 -5.42
N ARG A 17 -7.88 -5.66 -6.21
CA ARG A 17 -8.07 -7.10 -6.00
C ARG A 17 -7.58 -7.57 -4.63
N ARG A 18 -6.48 -7.02 -4.11
CA ARG A 18 -6.00 -7.38 -2.77
C ARG A 18 -6.85 -6.75 -1.67
N MET A 19 -7.38 -5.56 -1.92
CA MET A 19 -8.31 -4.88 -1.00
C MET A 19 -9.66 -5.60 -0.93
N GLN A 20 -10.09 -6.26 -2.01
CA GLN A 20 -11.33 -7.04 -2.06
C GLN A 20 -11.37 -8.19 -1.04
N ASP A 21 -10.21 -8.67 -0.59
CA ASP A 21 -10.14 -9.69 0.45
C ASP A 21 -10.65 -9.17 1.82
N TYR A 22 -10.71 -7.85 2.02
CA TYR A 22 -11.20 -7.20 3.24
C TYR A 22 -12.46 -6.36 3.00
N GLN A 23 -12.54 -5.68 1.87
CA GLN A 23 -13.54 -4.64 1.59
C GLN A 23 -14.24 -4.85 0.23
N PRO A 24 -14.99 -5.97 0.05
CA PRO A 24 -15.56 -6.30 -1.25
C PRO A 24 -16.55 -5.25 -1.76
N GLU A 25 -17.38 -4.67 -0.89
CA GLU A 25 -18.39 -3.67 -1.25
C GLU A 25 -17.75 -2.35 -1.71
N LEU A 26 -16.71 -1.87 -1.02
CA LEU A 26 -15.98 -0.65 -1.43
C LEU A 26 -15.24 -0.86 -2.75
N VAL A 27 -14.73 -2.06 -3.00
CA VAL A 27 -14.10 -2.40 -4.28
C VAL A 27 -15.12 -2.44 -5.41
N GLU A 28 -16.31 -2.99 -5.19
CA GLU A 28 -17.38 -2.98 -6.19
C GLU A 28 -17.83 -1.54 -6.52
N ALA A 29 -18.01 -0.69 -5.51
CA ALA A 29 -18.29 0.73 -5.72
C ALA A 29 -17.15 1.46 -6.47
N ALA A 30 -15.89 1.08 -6.23
CA ALA A 30 -14.75 1.61 -6.99
C ALA A 30 -14.78 1.17 -8.46
N TRP A 31 -15.16 -0.08 -8.75
CA TRP A 31 -15.33 -0.55 -10.11
C TRP A 31 -16.44 0.18 -10.86
N GLU A 32 -17.58 0.42 -10.19
CA GLU A 32 -18.67 1.21 -10.76
C GLU A 32 -18.22 2.62 -11.12
N ARG A 33 -17.50 3.32 -10.23
CA ARG A 33 -16.94 4.65 -10.50
C ARG A 33 -15.95 4.66 -11.67
N LEU A 34 -15.21 3.56 -11.86
CA LEU A 34 -14.27 3.40 -12.98
C LEU A 34 -14.94 2.92 -14.27
N GLY A 35 -16.22 2.54 -14.25
CA GLY A 35 -16.93 2.01 -15.41
C GLY A 35 -16.42 0.64 -15.86
N VAL A 36 -15.87 -0.17 -14.95
CA VAL A 36 -15.26 -1.47 -15.25
C VAL A 36 -16.05 -2.62 -14.63
N THR A 37 -16.01 -3.78 -15.27
CA THR A 37 -16.68 -4.97 -14.73
C THR A 37 -15.75 -5.79 -13.84
N ARG A 38 -16.33 -6.66 -13.02
CA ARG A 38 -15.59 -7.71 -12.29
C ARG A 38 -14.76 -8.60 -13.23
N SER A 39 -15.23 -8.83 -14.45
CA SER A 39 -14.49 -9.61 -15.46
C SER A 39 -13.22 -8.88 -15.89
N ASP A 40 -13.30 -7.57 -16.10
CA ASP A 40 -12.15 -6.76 -16.49
C ASP A 40 -11.12 -6.70 -15.37
N ALA A 41 -11.55 -6.53 -14.12
CA ALA A 41 -10.68 -6.61 -12.95
C ALA A 41 -9.97 -7.96 -12.85
N ARG A 42 -10.68 -9.08 -13.09
CA ARG A 42 -10.06 -10.42 -13.10
C ARG A 42 -9.04 -10.57 -14.23
N LYS A 43 -9.34 -10.10 -15.45
CA LYS A 43 -8.42 -10.13 -16.59
C LYS A 43 -7.16 -9.32 -16.31
N ALA A 44 -7.31 -8.10 -15.79
CA ALA A 44 -6.18 -7.23 -15.44
C ALA A 44 -5.27 -7.91 -14.41
N ASN A 45 -5.86 -8.49 -13.36
CA ASN A 45 -5.09 -9.22 -12.36
C ASN A 45 -4.36 -10.43 -12.93
N ALA A 46 -5.04 -11.27 -13.72
CA ALA A 46 -4.42 -12.44 -14.34
C ALA A 46 -3.26 -12.06 -15.26
N PHE A 47 -3.42 -10.98 -16.04
CA PHE A 47 -2.37 -10.46 -16.89
C PHE A 47 -1.18 -9.96 -16.08
N TRP A 48 -1.40 -9.11 -15.07
CA TRP A 48 -0.33 -8.60 -14.20
C TRP A 48 0.44 -9.74 -13.52
N GLN A 49 -0.28 -10.72 -12.99
CA GLN A 49 0.29 -11.92 -12.39
C GLN A 49 1.12 -12.76 -13.38
N THR A 50 0.75 -12.77 -14.66
CA THR A 50 1.54 -13.41 -15.73
C THR A 50 2.80 -12.61 -16.04
N VAL A 51 2.71 -11.28 -16.11
CA VAL A 51 3.85 -10.36 -16.28
C VAL A 51 4.86 -10.54 -15.14
N GLU A 52 4.38 -10.58 -13.89
CA GLU A 52 5.23 -10.71 -12.70
C GLU A 52 6.10 -11.97 -12.72
N ARG A 53 5.51 -13.10 -13.12
CA ARG A 53 6.19 -14.40 -13.17
C ARG A 53 7.06 -14.59 -14.40
N SER A 54 6.90 -13.76 -15.44
CA SER A 54 7.60 -13.93 -16.69
C SER A 54 9.11 -13.65 -16.56
N ARG A 55 9.91 -14.48 -17.25
CA ARG A 55 11.36 -14.30 -17.38
C ARG A 55 11.73 -13.26 -18.43
N THR A 56 10.85 -13.02 -19.40
CA THR A 56 11.10 -12.19 -20.58
C THR A 56 10.31 -10.88 -20.57
N ALA A 57 9.36 -10.71 -19.65
CA ALA A 57 8.65 -9.45 -19.49
C ALA A 57 9.53 -8.41 -18.75
N PRO A 58 9.26 -7.10 -18.94
CA PRO A 58 9.90 -6.04 -18.17
C PRO A 58 9.84 -6.29 -16.66
N ARG A 59 10.92 -5.93 -15.96
CA ARG A 59 11.12 -6.16 -14.52
C ARG A 59 11.45 -4.87 -13.80
N GLY A 60 11.37 -4.92 -12.47
CA GLY A 60 11.74 -3.80 -11.64
C GLY A 60 10.98 -2.53 -12.00
N LEU A 61 11.69 -1.41 -11.97
CA LEU A 61 11.18 -0.08 -12.32
C LEU A 61 10.61 0.01 -13.75
N ASP A 62 11.24 -0.64 -14.72
CA ASP A 62 10.85 -0.52 -16.14
C ASP A 62 9.42 -1.01 -16.38
N ARG A 63 8.98 -2.02 -15.64
CA ARG A 63 7.58 -2.49 -15.70
C ARG A 63 6.60 -1.39 -15.32
N TYR A 64 6.88 -0.66 -14.25
CA TYR A 64 6.03 0.43 -13.79
C TYR A 64 6.08 1.61 -14.76
N ARG A 65 7.25 1.94 -15.33
CA ARG A 65 7.37 2.99 -16.35
C ARG A 65 6.55 2.70 -17.61
N ILE A 66 6.49 1.44 -18.04
CA ILE A 66 5.69 1.06 -19.21
C ILE A 66 4.19 1.17 -18.94
N VAL A 67 3.75 0.82 -17.73
CA VAL A 67 2.31 0.81 -17.37
C VAL A 67 1.80 2.18 -16.93
N LEU A 68 2.57 2.89 -16.12
CA LEU A 68 2.19 4.16 -15.47
C LEU A 68 2.78 5.39 -16.17
N GLY A 69 3.67 5.20 -17.15
CA GLY A 69 4.41 6.29 -17.79
C GLY A 69 5.59 6.78 -16.95
N ALA A 70 6.10 7.96 -17.29
CA ALA A 70 7.20 8.57 -16.54
C ALA A 70 6.77 8.85 -15.08
N PRO A 71 7.63 8.57 -14.08
CA PRO A 71 7.36 8.96 -12.70
C PRO A 71 7.23 10.47 -12.60
N VAL A 72 6.37 10.92 -11.69
CA VAL A 72 6.20 12.35 -11.36
C VAL A 72 7.46 12.88 -10.69
N GLY A 73 8.09 12.07 -9.85
CA GLY A 73 9.38 12.41 -9.25
C GLY A 73 10.14 11.19 -8.74
N GLU A 74 11.41 11.42 -8.45
CA GLU A 74 12.33 10.43 -7.88
C GLU A 74 13.17 11.05 -6.76
N SER A 75 13.55 10.24 -5.76
CA SER A 75 14.44 10.66 -4.68
C SER A 75 15.30 9.50 -4.20
N ASP A 76 16.54 9.78 -3.81
CA ASP A 76 17.39 8.78 -3.14
C ASP A 76 17.00 8.68 -1.66
N VAL A 77 16.92 7.46 -1.15
CA VAL A 77 16.52 7.17 0.24
C VAL A 77 17.48 6.14 0.83
N SER A 78 17.88 6.34 2.07
CA SER A 78 18.73 5.39 2.79
C SER A 78 17.91 4.60 3.80
N ILE A 79 17.83 3.29 3.58
CA ILE A 79 17.30 2.34 4.56
C ILE A 79 18.51 1.68 5.25
N GLY A 80 19.09 2.44 6.16
CA GLY A 80 20.14 2.02 7.09
C GLY A 80 21.44 2.36 6.42
N GLU A 81 22.19 1.33 6.08
CA GLU A 81 23.33 1.46 5.18
C GLU A 81 22.94 1.16 3.72
N VAL A 82 21.70 0.71 3.47
CA VAL A 82 21.24 0.34 2.13
C VAL A 82 20.75 1.57 1.39
N LYS A 83 21.37 1.87 0.26
CA LYS A 83 20.91 2.91 -0.67
C LYS A 83 19.77 2.38 -1.54
N CYS A 84 18.66 3.10 -1.54
CA CYS A 84 17.46 2.84 -2.31
C CYS A 84 17.07 4.09 -3.11
N ARG A 85 16.17 3.90 -4.08
CA ARG A 85 15.54 5.00 -4.82
C ARG A 85 14.03 4.87 -4.69
N LEU A 86 13.36 5.99 -4.52
CA LEU A 86 11.91 6.09 -4.42
C LEU A 86 11.40 6.80 -5.67
N PHE A 87 10.41 6.22 -6.33
CA PHE A 87 9.72 6.78 -7.48
C PHE A 87 8.25 6.93 -7.15
N HIS A 88 7.56 7.91 -7.72
CA HIS A 88 6.11 8.02 -7.50
C HIS A 88 5.30 8.45 -8.71
N TRP A 89 4.02 8.07 -8.69
CA TRP A 89 2.99 8.41 -9.68
C TRP A 89 1.69 8.76 -8.97
N TYR A 90 0.86 9.58 -9.61
CA TYR A 90 -0.52 9.79 -9.17
C TYR A 90 -1.43 8.73 -9.77
N LEU A 91 -2.38 8.25 -8.97
CA LEU A 91 -3.39 7.27 -9.38
C LEU A 91 -4.77 7.94 -9.27
N PRO A 92 -5.53 8.08 -10.37
CA PRO A 92 -6.81 8.80 -10.35
C PRO A 92 -7.84 8.31 -9.33
N LEU A 93 -7.79 7.03 -8.93
CA LEU A 93 -8.70 6.47 -7.94
C LEU A 93 -8.46 7.01 -6.52
N TRP A 94 -7.24 7.46 -6.22
CA TRP A 94 -6.85 8.05 -4.94
C TRP A 94 -6.17 9.40 -5.17
N PRO A 95 -6.93 10.46 -5.48
CA PRO A 95 -6.39 11.73 -5.94
C PRO A 95 -5.49 12.43 -4.92
N ASP A 96 -5.72 12.20 -3.63
CA ASP A 96 -4.92 12.80 -2.54
C ASP A 96 -3.68 11.97 -2.17
N LEU A 97 -3.47 10.84 -2.87
CA LEU A 97 -2.38 9.91 -2.62
C LEU A 97 -1.51 9.76 -3.87
N ARG A 98 -0.30 9.27 -3.64
CA ARG A 98 0.62 8.84 -4.69
C ARG A 98 1.00 7.39 -4.47
N TRP A 99 1.16 6.66 -5.56
CA TRP A 99 1.81 5.36 -5.55
C TRP A 99 3.32 5.56 -5.48
N GLU A 100 3.93 5.11 -4.39
CA GLU A 100 5.37 5.09 -4.22
C GLU A 100 5.93 3.70 -4.51
N LEU A 101 7.07 3.66 -5.19
CA LEU A 101 7.80 2.46 -5.52
C LEU A 101 9.24 2.60 -5.04
N LEU A 102 9.62 1.74 -4.11
CA LEU A 102 10.98 1.66 -3.61
C LEU A 102 11.75 0.61 -4.41
N THR A 103 12.91 1.00 -4.91
CA THR A 103 13.83 0.10 -5.60
C THR A 103 15.19 0.07 -4.91
N SER A 104 15.89 -1.07 -5.02
CA SER A 104 17.31 -1.16 -4.69
C SER A 104 18.14 -0.31 -5.64
N ALA A 105 19.42 -0.10 -5.31
CA ALA A 105 20.39 0.53 -6.21
C ALA A 105 20.53 -0.20 -7.57
N THR A 106 20.16 -1.49 -7.64
CA THR A 106 20.16 -2.29 -8.89
C THR A 106 18.87 -2.19 -9.69
N GLY A 107 17.89 -1.38 -9.25
CA GLY A 107 16.60 -1.19 -9.92
C GLY A 107 15.56 -2.29 -9.66
N SER A 108 15.88 -3.26 -8.80
CA SER A 108 14.92 -4.26 -8.34
C SER A 108 13.92 -3.63 -7.39
N VAL A 109 12.63 -3.97 -7.55
CA VAL A 109 11.57 -3.49 -6.66
C VAL A 109 11.71 -4.15 -5.29
N VAL A 110 11.78 -3.31 -4.26
CA VAL A 110 11.79 -3.73 -2.86
C VAL A 110 10.35 -3.74 -2.34
N ASN A 111 9.60 -2.66 -2.57
CA ASN A 111 8.22 -2.53 -2.12
C ASN A 111 7.46 -1.45 -2.92
N GLY A 112 6.13 -1.46 -2.86
CA GLY A 112 5.28 -0.39 -3.40
C GLY A 112 4.01 -0.20 -2.57
N TRP A 113 3.62 1.06 -2.35
CA TRP A 113 2.52 1.44 -1.46
C TRP A 113 1.88 2.78 -1.85
N LEU A 114 0.67 3.03 -1.36
CA LEU A 114 0.03 4.33 -1.38
C LEU A 114 0.52 5.18 -0.20
N ALA A 115 0.94 6.40 -0.49
CA ALA A 115 1.40 7.36 0.50
C ALA A 115 0.82 8.74 0.23
N ARG A 116 0.85 9.61 1.25
CA ARG A 116 0.70 11.04 1.03
C ARG A 116 1.98 11.63 0.50
N GLU A 117 1.87 12.78 -0.13
CA GLU A 117 3.02 13.62 -0.40
C GLU A 117 3.81 13.86 0.89
N HIS A 118 5.14 13.86 0.78
CA HIS A 118 6.01 14.14 1.92
C HIS A 118 5.76 15.57 2.41
N GLY A 119 5.45 15.73 3.70
CA GLY A 119 5.02 17.01 4.27
C GLY A 119 3.57 17.40 3.95
N GLY A 120 2.84 16.57 3.20
CA GLY A 120 1.42 16.76 2.91
C GLY A 120 0.55 16.64 4.16
N ALA A 121 -0.59 17.34 4.12
CA ALA A 121 -1.55 17.40 5.23
C ALA A 121 -2.02 16.01 5.65
N VAL A 122 -2.03 15.78 6.96
CA VAL A 122 -2.58 14.57 7.57
C VAL A 122 -4.08 14.80 7.78
N PRO A 123 -4.96 13.85 7.40
CA PRO A 123 -6.38 13.95 7.72
C PRO A 123 -6.57 13.91 9.23
N GLU A 124 -7.64 14.52 9.71
CA GLU A 124 -8.02 14.41 11.11
C GLU A 124 -8.48 12.98 11.39
N LEU A 125 -7.64 12.20 12.06
CA LEU A 125 -7.96 10.82 12.43
C LEU A 125 -8.72 10.80 13.77
N PRO A 126 -9.70 9.89 13.92
CA PRO A 126 -10.58 9.87 15.09
C PRO A 126 -9.84 9.54 16.38
N ALA A 127 -10.10 10.27 17.46
CA ALA A 127 -9.38 10.13 18.73
C ALA A 127 -9.53 8.75 19.40
N ASP A 128 -10.58 7.99 19.07
CA ASP A 128 -10.77 6.63 19.53
C ASP A 128 -10.06 5.58 18.66
N GLY A 129 -9.44 6.00 17.55
CA GLY A 129 -8.71 5.17 16.61
C GLY A 129 -9.60 4.26 15.75
N ASP A 130 -10.89 4.54 15.61
CA ASP A 130 -11.77 3.76 14.73
C ASP A 130 -11.64 4.22 13.27
N LEU A 131 -10.62 3.72 12.58
CA LEU A 131 -10.32 4.18 11.22
C LEU A 131 -11.26 3.51 10.20
N GLU A 132 -12.05 4.34 9.53
CA GLU A 132 -12.86 3.96 8.37
C GLU A 132 -11.97 3.35 7.26
N PRO A 133 -12.41 2.29 6.56
CA PRO A 133 -11.63 1.73 5.46
C PRO A 133 -11.33 2.78 4.38
N TRP A 134 -10.10 2.76 3.87
CA TRP A 134 -9.56 3.69 2.87
C TRP A 134 -9.49 5.16 3.29
N SER A 135 -9.76 5.50 4.55
CA SER A 135 -9.72 6.89 5.04
C SER A 135 -8.30 7.45 5.19
N CYS A 136 -7.31 6.59 5.48
CA CYS A 136 -5.94 7.02 5.74
C CYS A 136 -4.90 6.00 5.31
N VAL A 137 -3.66 6.49 5.14
CA VAL A 137 -2.49 5.63 4.90
C VAL A 137 -1.72 5.38 6.20
N ILE A 138 -0.85 4.38 6.18
CA ILE A 138 -0.02 3.99 7.33
C ILE A 138 0.79 5.17 7.90
N GLY A 139 1.34 6.03 7.02
CA GLY A 139 2.08 7.23 7.41
C GLY A 139 1.24 8.30 8.10
N ASP A 140 -0.10 8.26 7.97
CA ASP A 140 -0.99 9.14 8.72
C ASP A 140 -1.13 8.67 10.17
N VAL A 141 -1.22 7.36 10.36
CA VAL A 141 -1.27 6.73 11.69
C VAL A 141 0.04 6.96 12.45
N GLU A 142 1.18 6.80 11.77
CA GLU A 142 2.52 7.05 12.33
C GLU A 142 2.72 8.50 12.81
N ARG A 143 2.11 9.46 12.11
CA ARG A 143 2.19 10.89 12.46
C ARG A 143 1.19 11.30 13.54
N THR A 144 0.09 10.56 13.70
CA THR A 144 -1.04 10.96 14.56
C THR A 144 -1.02 10.25 15.92
N TYR A 145 -0.75 8.95 15.95
CA TYR A 145 -0.87 8.14 17.16
C TYR A 145 0.49 7.83 17.79
N ALA A 146 0.48 7.62 19.11
CA ALA A 146 1.67 7.22 19.84
C ALA A 146 1.83 5.69 19.87
N GLY A 147 3.06 5.24 20.12
CA GLY A 147 3.34 3.81 20.35
C GLY A 147 3.11 2.91 19.15
N VAL A 148 3.15 3.50 17.94
CA VAL A 148 2.97 2.80 16.67
C VAL A 148 4.06 1.73 16.51
N LYS A 149 3.64 0.47 16.35
CA LYS A 149 4.53 -0.67 16.11
C LYS A 149 4.01 -1.46 14.93
N HIS A 150 4.90 -1.71 13.98
CA HIS A 150 4.64 -2.61 12.86
C HIS A 150 4.72 -4.06 13.33
N LEU A 151 3.76 -4.85 12.92
CA LEU A 151 3.75 -6.30 13.07
C LEU A 151 4.07 -6.96 11.73
N GLU A 152 4.51 -8.21 11.79
CA GLU A 152 4.74 -9.00 10.58
C GLU A 152 3.44 -9.13 9.78
N GLY A 153 3.51 -8.75 8.50
CA GLY A 153 2.44 -8.95 7.54
C GLY A 153 2.34 -10.43 7.13
N ASP A 154 1.15 -10.86 6.76
CA ASP A 154 0.89 -12.21 6.23
C ASP A 154 1.12 -12.31 4.71
N ALA A 155 1.32 -11.17 4.03
CA ALA A 155 1.65 -11.09 2.62
C ALA A 155 2.49 -9.82 2.32
N PRO A 156 3.27 -9.79 1.22
CA PRO A 156 4.12 -8.63 0.88
C PRO A 156 3.40 -7.29 0.74
N SER A 157 2.10 -7.30 0.40
CA SER A 157 1.27 -6.11 0.24
C SER A 157 0.39 -5.82 1.45
N ARG A 158 0.58 -6.52 2.57
CA ARG A 158 -0.25 -6.41 3.78
C ARG A 158 0.60 -5.98 4.97
N TRP A 159 0.16 -4.95 5.67
CA TRP A 159 0.80 -4.45 6.88
C TRP A 159 -0.18 -4.48 8.03
N HIS A 160 0.36 -4.75 9.22
CA HIS A 160 -0.37 -4.72 10.46
C HIS A 160 0.32 -3.75 11.40
N VAL A 161 -0.45 -2.82 11.97
CA VAL A 161 0.09 -1.81 12.88
C VAL A 161 -0.74 -1.81 14.15
N VAL A 162 -0.05 -1.80 15.28
CA VAL A 162 -0.66 -1.56 16.59
C VAL A 162 -0.27 -0.18 17.07
N PHE A 163 -1.22 0.53 17.66
CA PHE A 163 -1.00 1.87 18.17
C PHE A 163 -1.87 2.13 19.40
N THR A 164 -1.53 3.17 20.14
CA THR A 164 -2.28 3.61 21.32
C THR A 164 -2.99 4.91 20.99
N THR A 165 -4.30 4.93 21.23
CA THR A 165 -5.14 6.11 21.04
C THR A 165 -4.84 7.15 22.12
N PRO A 166 -5.16 8.44 21.90
CA PRO A 166 -5.12 9.46 22.95
C PRO A 166 -5.90 9.08 24.22
N THR A 167 -6.94 8.25 24.10
CA THR A 167 -7.72 7.72 25.23
C THR A 167 -7.05 6.56 25.97
N GLY A 168 -5.87 6.12 25.54
CA GLY A 168 -5.10 5.02 26.15
C GLY A 168 -5.50 3.61 25.69
N SER A 169 -6.45 3.51 24.75
CA SER A 169 -6.90 2.21 24.22
C SER A 169 -5.96 1.70 23.12
N GLY A 170 -5.74 0.39 23.08
CA GLY A 170 -4.96 -0.25 22.03
C GLY A 170 -5.82 -0.53 20.80
N ARG A 171 -5.28 -0.25 19.62
CA ARG A 171 -5.90 -0.61 18.33
C ARG A 171 -4.95 -1.49 17.52
N LEU A 172 -5.53 -2.32 16.65
CA LEU A 172 -4.84 -3.01 15.57
C LEU A 172 -5.49 -2.58 14.25
N ALA A 173 -4.71 -1.94 13.38
CA ALA A 173 -5.12 -1.60 12.03
C ALA A 173 -4.41 -2.48 11.00
N ARG A 174 -5.18 -2.94 10.00
CA ARG A 174 -4.68 -3.73 8.87
C ARG A 174 -4.71 -2.88 7.61
N PHE A 175 -3.64 -2.94 6.85
CA PHE A 175 -3.45 -2.14 5.65
C PHE A 175 -3.14 -3.05 4.46
N VAL A 176 -3.63 -2.65 3.29
CA VAL A 176 -3.25 -3.24 2.00
C VAL A 176 -2.66 -2.12 1.16
N TYR A 177 -1.46 -2.33 0.62
CA TYR A 177 -0.69 -1.30 -0.08
C TYR A 177 -0.56 0.01 0.72
N GLY A 178 -0.42 -0.08 2.04
CA GLY A 178 -0.34 1.09 2.92
C GLY A 178 -1.67 1.82 3.17
N LEU A 179 -2.78 1.39 2.58
CA LEU A 179 -4.12 1.98 2.77
C LEU A 179 -4.95 1.15 3.75
N VAL A 180 -5.55 1.79 4.74
CA VAL A 180 -6.27 1.10 5.83
C VAL A 180 -7.44 0.28 5.28
N GLN A 181 -7.59 -0.95 5.74
CA GLN A 181 -8.69 -1.85 5.38
C GLN A 181 -9.59 -2.11 6.57
N THR A 182 -9.04 -2.40 7.74
CA THR A 182 -9.84 -2.64 8.95
C THR A 182 -9.11 -2.11 10.16
N THR A 183 -9.87 -1.74 11.17
CA THR A 183 -9.34 -1.40 12.49
C THR A 183 -10.18 -2.10 13.55
N GLU A 184 -9.52 -2.67 14.55
CA GLU A 184 -10.18 -3.35 15.66
C GLU A 184 -9.58 -2.95 17.00
N VAL A 185 -10.39 -3.06 18.05
CA VAL A 185 -9.90 -2.89 19.42
C VAL A 185 -8.96 -4.04 19.75
N ARG A 186 -7.80 -3.70 20.27
CA ARG A 186 -6.82 -4.68 20.72
C ARG A 186 -6.99 -4.90 22.22
N ASP A 187 -7.54 -6.05 22.59
CA ASP A 187 -7.59 -6.46 23.99
C ASP A 187 -6.17 -6.66 24.54
N SER A 188 -5.86 -5.94 25.62
CA SER A 188 -4.57 -6.00 26.33
C SER A 188 -4.30 -7.35 27.00
N ARG A 189 -5.27 -8.28 27.00
CA ARG A 189 -5.17 -9.62 27.60
C ARG A 189 -4.69 -10.73 26.64
N ALA A 190 -4.59 -10.46 25.34
CA ALA A 190 -3.97 -11.42 24.43
C ALA A 190 -2.43 -11.34 24.56
N SER A 191 -1.88 -12.28 25.34
CA SER A 191 -0.43 -12.46 25.55
C SER A 191 0.34 -12.40 24.22
N PRO A 192 1.49 -11.71 24.13
CA PRO A 192 2.16 -11.50 22.86
C PRO A 192 2.76 -12.83 22.37
N ALA A 193 2.19 -13.38 21.30
CA ALA A 193 2.91 -14.30 20.45
C ALA A 193 4.22 -13.61 20.02
N ARG A 194 5.34 -14.24 20.39
CA ARG A 194 6.74 -13.81 20.19
C ARG A 194 6.93 -12.62 19.25
N ALA A 195 7.16 -11.45 19.85
CA ALA A 195 7.92 -10.40 19.18
C ALA A 195 9.35 -10.93 18.96
N ARG A 196 9.64 -11.48 17.79
CA ARG A 196 11.03 -11.58 17.33
C ARG A 196 11.42 -10.19 16.85
N SER A 197 12.38 -9.60 17.54
CA SER A 197 13.02 -8.37 17.14
C SER A 197 13.66 -8.55 15.76
N THR A 198 12.93 -8.19 14.72
CA THR A 198 13.51 -7.81 13.43
C THR A 198 13.70 -6.30 13.48
N ARG A 199 14.86 -5.93 14.01
CA ARG A 199 15.78 -4.97 13.40
C ARG A 199 15.08 -3.88 12.58
N THR A 200 14.95 -2.72 13.22
CA THR A 200 15.05 -1.41 12.58
C THR A 200 15.96 -1.49 11.36
N ALA A 201 15.38 -1.28 10.19
CA ALA A 201 16.05 -0.62 9.10
C ALA A 201 15.15 0.60 8.79
N PRO A 202 15.75 1.79 8.69
CA PRO A 202 15.24 3.09 9.11
C PRO A 202 14.23 3.74 8.18
#